data_AF-A0A0J5P691-F1
#
_entry.id   AF-A0A0J5P691-F1
#
_cell.length_a   1.000
_cell.length_b   1.000
_cell.length_c   1.000
_cell.angle_alpha   90.00
_cell.angle_beta   90.00
_cell.angle_gamma   90.00
#
_symmetry.space_group_name_H-M   'P 1'
#
loop_
_entity.id
_entity.type
_entity.pdbx_description
1 polymer ?
#
loop_
_entity_poly.entity_id
_entity_poly.type
_entity_poly.pdbx_seq_one_letter_code
_entity_poly.pdbx_strand_id
1 'polypeptide(L)'
;MPQHFLLSSSARKLSLPKIIQLSDANVFSLLHELRWKSKHEQICPKCGIQHQAYFISTRKQWRCKHCKHTFSITSGTIFANHKLPIQTYLLAIALFVNAVKGIPALQLSRDLDVQYKTAYVLAQKLRKALLEQRDFKQFQGLVEVDGTYVHPAPRKANKKADRIDYRLKENQSPDKRCVMVAREHYTATEKETNQYAKGAKHTHVFITYSETPSIVKQFADKFIKRGSRIHTDESHAYNVLMPFYEHYAVNHKDEYRSDAGITNNQAESYFSRFKRMYYGQMHKMSNLYLLGYANEVAYREDNRRKLNDWQFKDVLSKCLNTTNENNEWCSYWQRKYTIQEPIWQ
;
A
#
# COMPACT_ATOMS: atom_id res chain seq x y z
N MET A 1 27.94 -3.97 16.86
CA MET A 1 26.76 -4.23 16.00
C MET A 1 26.38 -2.96 15.27
N PRO A 2 26.10 -3.00 13.97
CA PRO A 2 25.63 -1.82 13.24
C PRO A 2 24.30 -1.33 13.83
N GLN A 3 24.15 -0.02 14.01
CA GLN A 3 22.94 0.59 14.57
C GLN A 3 21.71 0.25 13.70
N HIS A 4 20.61 -0.15 14.34
CA HIS A 4 19.35 -0.39 13.62
C HIS A 4 18.84 0.93 12.99
N PHE A 5 18.38 0.90 11.73
CA PHE A 5 17.98 2.12 10.98
C PHE A 5 16.98 2.99 11.74
N LEU A 6 15.96 2.39 12.36
CA LEU A 6 14.94 3.14 13.13
C LEU A 6 15.49 3.86 14.37
N LEU A 7 16.69 3.53 14.83
CA LEU A 7 17.37 4.20 15.94
C LEU A 7 18.31 5.33 15.45
N SER A 8 18.49 5.46 14.13
CA SER A 8 19.33 6.50 13.54
C SER A 8 18.62 7.86 13.50
N SER A 9 19.39 8.95 13.44
CA SER A 9 18.87 10.30 13.23
C SER A 9 18.14 10.46 11.89
N SER A 10 18.53 9.68 10.88
CA SER A 10 17.88 9.59 9.57
C SER A 10 16.42 9.14 9.66
N ALA A 11 16.07 8.28 10.62
CA ALA A 11 14.69 7.83 10.81
C ALA A 11 13.78 8.86 11.51
N ARG A 12 14.32 10.00 11.97
CA ARG A 12 13.63 11.00 12.80
C ARG A 12 13.67 12.41 12.20
N LYS A 13 13.49 12.54 10.88
CA LYS A 13 13.52 13.82 10.15
C LYS A 13 12.17 14.54 10.12
N LEU A 14 11.06 13.81 10.22
CA LEU A 14 9.71 14.36 10.34
C LEU A 14 9.42 14.77 11.78
N SER A 15 8.87 15.97 11.97
CA SER A 15 8.50 16.51 13.28
C SER A 15 7.02 16.91 13.29
N LEU A 16 6.21 16.26 14.14
CA LEU A 16 4.79 16.58 14.26
C LEU A 16 4.55 18.03 14.72
N PRO A 17 5.25 18.58 15.74
CA PRO A 17 5.08 19.98 16.14
C PRO A 17 5.30 20.95 14.98
N LYS A 18 6.32 20.70 14.13
CA LYS A 18 6.58 21.54 12.96
C LYS A 18 5.43 21.50 11.95
N ILE A 19 4.81 20.35 11.75
CA ILE A 19 3.66 20.20 10.83
C ILE A 19 2.45 20.97 11.35
N ILE A 20 2.18 20.89 12.66
CA ILE A 20 1.05 21.57 13.30
C ILE A 20 1.23 23.10 13.23
N GLN A 21 2.47 23.58 13.34
CA GLN A 21 2.81 25.00 13.29
C GLN A 21 2.98 25.56 11.86
N LEU A 22 2.73 24.77 10.80
CA LEU A 22 2.84 25.27 9.44
C LEU A 22 1.78 26.35 9.17
N SER A 23 2.24 27.53 8.77
CA SER A 23 1.36 28.59 8.27
C SER A 23 0.67 28.15 6.98
N ASP A 24 -0.50 28.71 6.69
CA ASP A 24 -1.24 28.44 5.45
C ASP A 24 -0.41 28.69 4.18
N ALA A 25 0.50 29.67 4.21
CA ALA A 25 1.42 29.97 3.12
C ALA A 25 2.43 28.84 2.90
N ASN A 26 3.00 28.31 3.98
CA ASN A 26 3.96 27.20 3.92
C ASN A 26 3.27 25.90 3.50
N VAL A 27 2.04 25.65 3.98
CA VAL A 27 1.25 24.51 3.51
C VAL A 27 0.95 24.64 2.02
N PHE A 28 0.50 25.81 1.56
CA PHE A 28 0.21 26.04 0.16
C PHE A 28 1.44 25.81 -0.72
N SER A 29 2.61 26.31 -0.32
CA SER A 29 3.88 26.11 -1.01
C SER A 29 4.28 24.63 -1.09
N LEU A 30 4.19 23.90 0.03
CA LEU A 30 4.46 22.47 0.10
C LEU A 30 3.56 21.66 -0.84
N LEU A 31 2.27 21.95 -0.85
CA LEU A 31 1.31 21.24 -1.71
C LEU A 31 1.54 21.56 -3.18
N HIS A 32 1.87 22.81 -3.51
CA HIS A 32 2.19 23.26 -4.87
C HIS A 32 3.41 22.50 -5.43
N GLU A 33 4.51 22.47 -4.66
CA GLU A 33 5.74 21.77 -5.01
C GLU A 33 5.48 20.28 -5.25
N LEU A 34 4.79 19.60 -4.33
CA LEU A 34 4.56 18.16 -4.42
C LEU A 34 3.55 17.76 -5.49
N ARG A 35 2.59 18.62 -5.81
CA ARG A 35 1.53 18.33 -6.79
C ARG A 35 2.02 18.49 -8.23
N TRP A 36 2.65 19.62 -8.54
CA TRP A 36 2.99 19.94 -9.93
C TRP A 36 4.48 19.86 -10.25
N LYS A 37 5.35 19.76 -9.23
CA LYS A 37 6.81 19.72 -9.41
C LYS A 37 7.35 20.84 -10.31
N SER A 38 6.61 21.93 -10.41
CA SER A 38 6.89 23.10 -11.26
C SER A 38 6.48 24.33 -10.50
N LYS A 39 7.31 25.38 -10.54
CA LYS A 39 7.01 26.66 -9.90
C LYS A 39 5.95 27.46 -10.67
N HIS A 40 5.87 27.27 -11.98
CA HIS A 40 5.09 28.15 -12.87
C HIS A 40 3.94 27.42 -13.56
N GLU A 41 4.05 26.12 -13.80
CA GLU A 41 3.04 25.37 -14.54
C GLU A 41 2.14 24.54 -13.63
N GLN A 42 0.88 24.42 -14.02
CA GLN A 42 -0.14 23.66 -13.32
C GLN A 42 -0.86 22.76 -14.30
N ILE A 43 -1.21 21.57 -13.82
CA ILE A 43 -2.04 20.61 -14.57
C ILE A 43 -3.49 20.90 -14.22
N CYS A 44 -4.30 21.27 -15.23
CA CYS A 44 -5.73 21.48 -15.02
C CYS A 44 -6.43 20.14 -14.78
N PRO A 45 -7.18 19.96 -13.68
CA PRO A 45 -7.84 18.69 -13.39
C PRO A 45 -9.01 18.37 -14.33
N LYS A 46 -9.51 19.34 -15.12
CA LYS A 46 -10.62 19.13 -16.07
C LYS A 46 -10.14 18.72 -17.46
N CYS A 47 -9.10 19.37 -17.99
CA CYS A 47 -8.63 19.13 -19.36
C CYS A 47 -7.25 18.47 -19.44
N GLY A 48 -6.57 18.22 -18.31
CA GLY A 48 -5.28 17.55 -18.26
C GLY A 48 -4.08 18.36 -18.76
N ILE A 49 -4.29 19.55 -19.33
CA ILE A 49 -3.21 20.35 -19.92
C ILE A 49 -2.34 20.98 -18.83
N GLN A 50 -1.03 20.73 -18.92
CA GLN A 50 0.01 21.42 -18.14
C GLN A 50 0.34 22.76 -18.80
N HIS A 51 0.17 23.86 -18.06
CA HIS A 51 0.44 25.22 -18.55
C HIS A 51 0.51 26.21 -17.38
N GLN A 52 1.03 27.40 -17.62
CA GLN A 52 0.94 28.49 -16.64
C GLN A 52 -0.48 29.06 -16.59
N ALA A 53 -1.26 28.63 -15.59
CA ALA A 53 -2.64 29.08 -15.40
C ALA A 53 -2.70 30.46 -14.71
N TYR A 54 -3.80 31.19 -14.89
CA TYR A 54 -3.97 32.51 -14.25
C TYR A 54 -4.27 32.35 -12.77
N PHE A 55 -3.40 32.85 -11.89
CA PHE A 55 -3.57 32.73 -10.44
C PHE A 55 -4.46 33.85 -9.88
N ILE A 56 -5.51 33.44 -9.19
CA ILE A 56 -6.46 34.30 -8.47
C ILE A 56 -6.04 34.30 -7.00
N SER A 57 -5.21 35.27 -6.61
CA SER A 57 -4.60 35.35 -5.28
C SER A 57 -5.61 35.38 -4.14
N THR A 58 -6.71 36.13 -4.30
CA THR A 58 -7.77 36.31 -3.29
C THR A 58 -8.46 35.00 -2.91
N ARG A 59 -8.52 34.03 -3.82
CA ARG A 59 -9.16 32.71 -3.61
C ARG A 59 -8.17 31.56 -3.52
N LYS A 60 -6.87 31.82 -3.72
CA LYS A 60 -5.81 30.80 -3.86
C LYS A 60 -6.18 29.73 -4.92
N GLN A 61 -6.70 30.18 -6.06
CA GLN A 61 -7.20 29.33 -7.15
C GLN A 61 -6.53 29.70 -8.47
N TRP A 62 -6.58 28.80 -9.45
CA TRP A 62 -6.11 29.02 -10.81
C TRP A 62 -7.27 28.94 -11.78
N ARG A 63 -7.25 29.79 -12.81
CA ARG A 63 -8.15 29.70 -13.97
C ARG A 63 -7.37 29.18 -15.17
N CYS A 64 -7.79 28.03 -15.68
CA CYS A 64 -7.18 27.40 -16.86
C CYS A 64 -7.32 28.31 -18.10
N LYS A 65 -6.23 28.49 -18.85
CA LYS A 65 -6.25 29.29 -20.09
C LYS A 65 -7.03 28.60 -21.21
N HIS A 66 -7.04 27.27 -21.24
CA HIS A 66 -7.64 26.44 -22.29
C HIS A 66 -9.14 26.20 -22.06
N CYS A 67 -9.53 25.55 -20.96
CA CYS A 67 -10.94 25.18 -20.71
C CYS A 67 -11.70 26.16 -19.80
N LYS A 68 -11.06 27.26 -19.39
CA LYS A 68 -11.60 28.30 -18.49
C LYS A 68 -12.08 27.81 -17.11
N HIS A 69 -11.87 26.53 -16.79
CA HIS A 69 -12.21 25.95 -15.50
C HIS A 69 -11.35 26.56 -14.38
N THR A 70 -11.98 26.88 -13.26
CA THR A 70 -11.31 27.35 -12.05
C THR A 70 -11.09 26.19 -11.09
N PHE A 71 -9.86 26.04 -10.61
CA PHE A 71 -9.45 24.93 -9.74
C PHE A 71 -8.53 25.41 -8.61
N SER A 72 -8.53 24.70 -7.50
CA SER A 72 -7.62 24.92 -6.36
C SER A 72 -6.51 23.86 -6.33
N ILE A 73 -5.61 23.99 -5.35
CA ILE A 73 -4.52 23.04 -5.15
C ILE A 73 -5.01 21.64 -4.75
N THR A 74 -6.26 21.49 -4.32
CA THR A 74 -6.88 20.20 -3.98
C THR A 74 -7.94 19.76 -5.00
N SER A 75 -8.32 20.60 -5.96
CA SER A 75 -9.29 20.22 -6.99
C SER A 75 -8.81 19.01 -7.78
N GLY A 76 -9.66 17.98 -7.91
CA GLY A 76 -9.31 16.74 -8.61
C GLY A 76 -8.43 15.78 -7.80
N THR A 77 -8.23 16.00 -6.51
CA THR A 77 -7.47 15.07 -5.64
C THR A 77 -8.38 14.43 -4.58
N ILE A 78 -7.85 13.47 -3.80
CA ILE A 78 -8.58 12.92 -2.65
C ILE A 78 -8.93 13.96 -1.57
N PHE A 79 -8.29 15.13 -1.60
CA PHE A 79 -8.54 16.27 -0.71
C PHE A 79 -9.47 17.33 -1.31
N ALA A 80 -10.04 17.07 -2.49
CA ALA A 80 -11.07 17.94 -3.06
C ALA A 80 -12.24 18.07 -2.07
N ASN A 81 -12.79 19.29 -1.95
CA ASN A 81 -13.93 19.60 -1.08
C ASN A 81 -13.73 19.21 0.40
N HIS A 82 -12.49 19.28 0.89
CA HIS A 82 -12.21 19.02 2.30
C HIS A 82 -12.95 20.02 3.19
N LYS A 83 -13.54 19.51 4.29
CA LYS A 83 -14.24 20.32 5.30
C LYS A 83 -13.39 20.65 6.52
N LEU A 84 -12.36 19.84 6.78
CA LEU A 84 -11.38 20.08 7.84
C LEU A 84 -10.22 20.91 7.29
N PRO A 85 -9.53 21.70 8.13
CA PRO A 85 -8.30 22.37 7.73
C PRO A 85 -7.31 21.38 7.11
N ILE A 86 -6.61 21.82 6.07
CA ILE A 86 -5.67 20.96 5.34
C ILE A 86 -4.53 20.46 6.25
N GLN A 87 -4.17 21.22 7.27
CA GLN A 87 -3.22 20.86 8.32
C GLN A 87 -3.62 19.56 9.04
N THR A 88 -4.92 19.32 9.27
CA THR A 88 -5.42 18.08 9.87
C THR A 88 -5.11 16.87 8.98
N TYR A 89 -5.19 17.02 7.66
CA TYR A 89 -4.81 15.96 6.72
C TYR A 89 -3.30 15.71 6.73
N LEU A 90 -2.49 16.78 6.80
CA LEU A 90 -1.03 16.64 6.93
C LEU A 90 -0.66 15.91 8.22
N LEU A 91 -1.28 16.27 9.35
CA LEU A 91 -1.08 15.57 10.62
C LEU A 91 -1.48 14.09 10.52
N ALA A 92 -2.60 13.79 9.86
CA ALA A 92 -3.05 12.42 9.64
C ALA A 92 -2.04 11.60 8.83
N ILE A 93 -1.46 12.17 7.77
CA ILE A 93 -0.41 11.51 6.97
C ILE A 93 0.84 11.29 7.83
N ALA A 94 1.24 12.27 8.64
CA ALA A 94 2.40 12.16 9.51
C ALA A 94 2.25 11.04 10.54
N LEU A 95 1.09 10.96 11.19
CA LEU A 95 0.73 9.87 12.11
C LEU A 95 0.70 8.52 11.39
N PHE A 96 0.08 8.48 10.22
CA PHE A 96 0.00 7.27 9.39
C PHE A 96 1.40 6.77 9.01
N VAL A 97 2.31 7.61 8.54
CA VAL A 97 3.66 7.23 8.16
C VAL A 97 4.48 6.76 9.36
N ASN A 98 4.44 7.50 10.48
CA ASN A 98 5.21 7.14 11.68
C ASN A 98 4.71 5.84 12.34
N ALA A 99 3.44 5.48 12.18
CA ALA A 99 2.89 4.22 12.68
C ALA A 99 3.36 3.03 11.83
N VAL A 100 4.61 2.58 12.02
CA VAL A 100 5.29 1.55 11.21
C VAL A 100 4.59 0.18 11.13
N LYS A 101 3.61 -0.10 12.00
CA LYS A 101 2.79 -1.33 11.99
C LYS A 101 1.35 -1.10 11.51
N GLY A 102 1.02 0.12 11.06
CA GLY A 102 -0.33 0.58 10.78
C GLY A 102 -0.92 1.35 11.96
N ILE A 103 -1.90 2.21 11.68
CA ILE A 103 -2.67 2.96 12.67
C ILE A 103 -4.17 2.64 12.54
N PRO A 104 -4.83 2.20 13.63
CA PRO A 104 -6.27 1.97 13.59
C PRO A 104 -7.03 3.31 13.50
N ALA A 105 -8.17 3.30 12.81
CA ALA A 105 -8.99 4.50 12.66
C ALA A 105 -9.50 5.08 13.99
N LEU A 106 -9.69 4.24 15.02
CA LEU A 106 -10.03 4.70 16.37
C LEU A 106 -8.89 5.48 17.03
N GLN A 107 -7.63 5.05 16.85
CA GLN A 107 -6.49 5.80 17.34
C GLN A 107 -6.33 7.11 16.57
N LEU A 108 -6.38 7.05 15.23
CA LEU A 108 -6.31 8.25 14.38
C LEU A 108 -7.43 9.26 14.72
N SER A 109 -8.62 8.78 15.07
CA SER A 109 -9.75 9.60 15.52
C SER A 109 -9.45 10.36 16.80
N ARG A 110 -8.82 9.72 17.80
CA ARG A 110 -8.42 10.34 19.07
C ARG A 110 -7.27 11.32 18.86
N ASP A 111 -6.26 10.92 18.08
CA ASP A 111 -5.06 11.74 17.83
C ASP A 111 -5.39 13.03 17.05
N LEU A 112 -6.40 13.00 16.18
CA LEU A 112 -6.84 14.15 15.38
C LEU A 112 -8.01 14.92 16.00
N ASP A 113 -8.60 14.41 17.08
CA ASP A 113 -9.85 14.90 17.66
C ASP A 113 -10.98 15.07 16.62
N VAL A 114 -11.26 13.99 15.87
CA VAL A 114 -12.35 13.94 14.89
C VAL A 114 -13.21 12.72 15.10
N GLN A 115 -14.46 12.76 14.64
CA GLN A 115 -15.33 11.59 14.67
C GLN A 115 -14.68 10.39 13.97
N TYR A 116 -14.85 9.18 14.53
CA TYR A 116 -14.34 7.92 13.99
C TYR A 116 -14.55 7.76 12.48
N LYS A 117 -15.75 8.09 12.00
CA LYS A 117 -16.12 7.98 10.58
C LYS A 117 -15.22 8.83 9.69
N THR A 118 -14.86 10.03 10.13
CA THR A 118 -13.94 10.93 9.43
C THR A 118 -12.55 10.34 9.37
N ALA A 119 -12.01 9.88 10.51
CA ALA A 119 -10.69 9.22 10.56
C ALA A 119 -10.65 7.95 9.71
N TYR A 120 -11.73 7.17 9.70
CA TYR A 120 -11.85 5.96 8.88
C TYR A 120 -11.85 6.29 7.38
N VAL A 121 -12.66 7.24 6.91
CA VAL A 121 -12.64 7.73 5.51
C VAL A 121 -11.24 8.19 5.15
N LEU A 122 -10.61 8.99 6.00
CA LEU A 122 -9.28 9.55 5.74
C LEU A 122 -8.22 8.46 5.60
N ALA A 123 -8.15 7.52 6.55
CA ALA A 123 -7.20 6.40 6.50
C ALA A 123 -7.40 5.55 5.24
N GLN A 124 -8.64 5.35 4.79
CA GLN A 124 -8.91 4.61 3.57
C GLN A 124 -8.54 5.39 2.30
N LYS A 125 -8.74 6.71 2.27
CA LYS A 125 -8.26 7.56 1.17
C LYS A 125 -6.73 7.48 1.03
N LEU A 126 -6.00 7.44 2.16
CA LEU A 126 -4.54 7.23 2.14
C LEU A 126 -4.18 5.86 1.54
N ARG A 127 -4.88 4.79 1.94
CA ARG A 127 -4.68 3.44 1.36
C ARG A 127 -5.01 3.38 -0.13
N LYS A 128 -6.09 4.03 -0.58
CA LYS A 128 -6.42 4.18 -2.00
C LYS A 128 -5.27 4.87 -2.74
N ALA A 129 -4.77 5.99 -2.24
CA ALA A 129 -3.67 6.70 -2.85
C ALA A 129 -2.39 5.84 -2.96
N LEU A 130 -2.09 5.04 -1.93
CA LEU A 130 -0.99 4.08 -2.00
C LEU A 130 -1.23 2.96 -3.01
N LEU A 131 -2.47 2.53 -3.19
CA LEU A 131 -2.85 1.42 -4.06
C LEU A 131 -2.87 1.80 -5.54
N GLU A 132 -3.37 2.99 -5.87
CA GLU A 132 -3.47 3.48 -7.25
C GLU A 132 -2.15 4.02 -7.79
N GLN A 133 -1.32 4.58 -6.91
CA GLN A 133 0.00 5.09 -7.28
C GLN A 133 1.10 4.03 -7.14
N ARG A 134 0.74 2.75 -7.26
CA ARG A 134 1.71 1.65 -7.34
C ARG A 134 2.44 1.72 -8.66
N ASP A 135 3.71 1.37 -8.63
CA ASP A 135 4.47 1.13 -9.85
C ASP A 135 4.10 -0.25 -10.39
N PHE A 136 3.52 -0.34 -11.59
CA PHE A 136 3.16 -1.61 -12.23
C PHE A 136 4.24 -2.15 -13.17
N LYS A 137 5.46 -1.65 -13.07
CA LYS A 137 6.61 -2.21 -13.79
C LYS A 137 6.77 -3.69 -13.44
N GLN A 138 6.97 -4.51 -14.47
CA GLN A 138 7.25 -5.93 -14.26
C GLN A 138 8.55 -6.13 -13.48
N PHE A 139 8.49 -7.03 -12.50
CA PHE A 139 9.66 -7.49 -11.75
C PHE A 139 10.61 -8.27 -12.65
N GLN A 140 11.90 -8.18 -12.31
CA GLN A 140 12.97 -8.87 -13.02
C GLN A 140 14.01 -9.41 -12.05
N GLY A 141 14.79 -10.40 -12.49
CA GLY A 141 15.80 -11.02 -11.65
C GLY A 141 15.17 -12.01 -10.67
N LEU A 142 15.47 -11.88 -9.37
CA LEU A 142 14.96 -12.78 -8.34
C LEU A 142 13.67 -12.23 -7.71
N VAL A 143 12.61 -13.04 -7.77
CA VAL A 143 11.31 -12.75 -7.18
C VAL A 143 10.89 -13.88 -6.24
N GLU A 144 10.48 -13.55 -5.03
CA GLU A 144 9.86 -14.52 -4.11
C GLU A 144 8.33 -14.38 -4.16
N VAL A 145 7.60 -15.49 -4.29
CA VAL A 145 6.13 -15.52 -4.34
C VAL A 145 5.59 -16.48 -3.27
N ASP A 146 4.57 -16.04 -2.54
CA ASP A 146 3.93 -16.84 -1.49
C ASP A 146 2.49 -16.35 -1.22
N GLY A 147 1.70 -17.17 -0.54
CA GLY A 147 0.29 -16.94 -0.20
C GLY A 147 -0.01 -17.16 1.28
N THR A 148 -0.80 -16.28 1.90
CA THR A 148 -1.39 -16.55 3.22
C THR A 148 -2.90 -16.41 3.20
N TYR A 149 -3.60 -17.34 3.86
CA TYR A 149 -5.04 -17.23 4.04
C TYR A 149 -5.42 -16.34 5.23
N VAL A 150 -6.45 -15.52 5.04
CA VAL A 150 -7.08 -14.68 6.07
C VAL A 150 -8.58 -14.96 6.12
N HIS A 151 -9.22 -14.42 7.17
CA HIS A 151 -10.62 -14.70 7.51
C HIS A 151 -10.87 -16.21 7.55
N PRO A 152 -10.07 -16.93 8.37
CA PRO A 152 -10.10 -18.37 8.39
C PRO A 152 -11.48 -18.88 8.82
N ALA A 153 -11.66 -20.18 8.65
CA ALA A 153 -12.88 -20.90 8.99
C ALA A 153 -13.45 -20.50 10.38
N PRO A 154 -14.78 -20.59 10.55
CA PRO A 154 -15.44 -20.28 11.81
C PRO A 154 -14.79 -21.02 12.99
N ARG A 155 -14.86 -20.41 14.18
CA ARG A 155 -14.25 -20.93 15.41
C ARG A 155 -14.60 -22.41 15.56
N LYS A 156 -13.56 -23.25 15.68
CA LYS A 156 -13.73 -24.70 15.87
C LYS A 156 -14.64 -24.95 17.07
N ALA A 157 -15.54 -25.93 16.93
CA ALA A 157 -16.34 -26.38 18.05
C ALA A 157 -15.44 -26.82 19.22
N ASN A 158 -15.91 -26.54 20.44
CA ASN A 158 -15.14 -26.79 21.66
C ASN A 158 -14.81 -28.28 21.79
N LYS A 159 -15.81 -29.16 21.62
CA LYS A 159 -15.64 -30.62 21.65
C LYS A 159 -15.13 -31.12 20.31
N LYS A 160 -14.23 -32.10 20.34
CA LYS A 160 -13.65 -32.71 19.12
C LYS A 160 -14.71 -33.40 18.26
N ALA A 161 -15.70 -34.04 18.89
CA ALA A 161 -16.80 -34.74 18.21
C ALA A 161 -17.67 -33.80 17.34
N ASP A 162 -17.77 -32.53 17.73
CA ASP A 162 -18.59 -31.53 17.05
C ASP A 162 -17.81 -30.76 15.96
N ARG A 163 -16.54 -31.11 15.72
CA ARG A 163 -15.70 -30.43 14.74
C ARG A 163 -16.01 -30.97 13.34
N ILE A 164 -16.50 -30.09 12.48
CA ILE A 164 -16.68 -30.36 11.05
C ILE A 164 -15.34 -30.41 10.32
N ASP A 165 -15.30 -31.11 9.17
CA ASP A 165 -14.12 -31.12 8.32
C ASP A 165 -14.04 -29.83 7.50
N TYR A 166 -13.19 -28.91 7.96
CA TYR A 166 -12.93 -27.62 7.32
C TYR A 166 -12.13 -27.71 6.01
N ARG A 167 -11.69 -28.91 5.60
CA ARG A 167 -11.11 -29.12 4.26
C ARG A 167 -12.19 -29.05 3.19
N LEU A 168 -13.41 -29.48 3.51
CA LEU A 168 -14.55 -29.44 2.59
C LEU A 168 -14.96 -28.00 2.29
N LYS A 169 -15.17 -27.70 1.01
CA LYS A 169 -15.47 -26.34 0.52
C LYS A 169 -16.71 -25.74 1.17
N GLU A 170 -17.75 -26.55 1.40
CA GLU A 170 -19.00 -26.16 2.08
C GLU A 170 -18.81 -25.71 3.54
N ASN A 171 -17.78 -26.21 4.21
CA ASN A 171 -17.47 -25.88 5.60
C ASN A 171 -16.47 -24.72 5.74
N GLN A 172 -15.96 -24.19 4.61
CA GLN A 172 -15.06 -23.05 4.62
C GLN A 172 -15.84 -21.74 4.77
N SER A 173 -15.21 -20.76 5.42
CA SER A 173 -15.78 -19.41 5.50
C SER A 173 -15.95 -18.82 4.09
N PRO A 174 -17.13 -18.29 3.71
CA PRO A 174 -17.31 -17.61 2.43
C PRO A 174 -16.43 -16.35 2.33
N ASP A 175 -16.03 -15.80 3.47
CA ASP A 175 -15.13 -14.65 3.55
C ASP A 175 -13.65 -15.03 3.49
N LYS A 176 -13.30 -16.32 3.48
CA LYS A 176 -11.90 -16.76 3.36
C LYS A 176 -11.29 -16.19 2.08
N ARG A 177 -10.11 -15.61 2.21
CA ARG A 177 -9.31 -15.07 1.08
C ARG A 177 -7.87 -15.48 1.21
N CYS A 178 -7.20 -15.68 0.08
CA CYS A 178 -5.76 -15.76 -0.01
C CYS A 178 -5.19 -14.37 -0.32
N VAL A 179 -4.26 -13.90 0.50
CA VAL A 179 -3.42 -12.74 0.24
C VAL A 179 -2.13 -13.27 -0.36
N MET A 180 -1.93 -13.05 -1.65
CA MET A 180 -0.70 -13.41 -2.34
C MET A 180 0.25 -12.21 -2.39
N VAL A 181 1.55 -12.49 -2.28
CA VAL A 181 2.62 -11.50 -2.35
C VAL A 181 3.68 -11.96 -3.35
N ALA A 182 4.21 -11.02 -4.12
CA ALA A 182 5.44 -11.20 -4.89
C ALA A 182 6.43 -10.09 -4.53
N ARG A 183 7.70 -10.46 -4.31
CA ARG A 183 8.73 -9.54 -3.81
C ARG A 183 9.96 -9.60 -4.69
N GLU A 184 10.29 -8.49 -5.34
CA GLU A 184 11.52 -8.35 -6.13
C GLU A 184 12.71 -8.07 -5.22
N HIS A 185 13.81 -8.76 -5.45
CA HIS A 185 15.05 -8.59 -4.70
C HIS A 185 15.91 -7.46 -5.30
N TYR A 186 16.66 -6.78 -4.44
CA TYR A 186 17.82 -6.02 -4.89
C TYR A 186 18.86 -6.95 -5.53
N THR A 187 19.49 -6.49 -6.61
CA THR A 187 20.61 -7.17 -7.24
C THR A 187 21.83 -7.19 -6.31
N ALA A 188 22.82 -8.05 -6.59
CA ALA A 188 24.08 -8.06 -5.83
C ALA A 188 24.77 -6.68 -5.85
N THR A 189 24.85 -6.07 -7.03
CA THR A 189 25.43 -4.73 -7.22
C THR A 189 24.69 -3.64 -6.44
N GLU A 190 23.35 -3.69 -6.37
CA GLU A 190 22.56 -2.74 -5.57
C GLU A 190 22.84 -2.90 -4.06
N LYS A 191 23.02 -4.14 -3.59
CA LYS A 191 23.35 -4.44 -2.19
C LYS A 191 24.75 -3.96 -1.80
N GLU A 192 25.71 -4.06 -2.71
CA GLU A 192 27.09 -3.59 -2.52
C GLU A 192 27.17 -2.07 -2.51
N THR A 193 26.48 -1.41 -3.44
CA THR A 193 26.51 0.05 -3.59
C THR A 193 25.68 0.80 -2.55
N ASN A 194 24.62 0.17 -2.02
CA ASN A 194 23.72 0.82 -1.07
C ASN A 194 23.47 -0.07 0.14
N GLN A 195 24.06 0.30 1.29
CA GLN A 195 23.85 -0.41 2.56
C GLN A 195 22.39 -0.53 3.02
N TYR A 196 21.48 0.29 2.47
CA TYR A 196 20.04 0.24 2.76
C TYR A 196 19.25 -0.64 1.79
N ALA A 197 19.85 -1.15 0.71
CA ALA A 197 19.28 -2.12 -0.22
C ALA A 197 19.18 -3.52 0.41
N LYS A 198 18.34 -3.66 1.46
CA LYS A 198 18.18 -4.88 2.25
C LYS A 198 16.72 -5.33 2.28
N GLY A 199 16.45 -6.61 2.03
CA GLY A 199 15.09 -7.13 1.88
C GLY A 199 14.55 -6.87 0.48
N ALA A 200 13.24 -6.64 0.33
CA ALA A 200 12.63 -6.43 -0.97
C ALA A 200 12.83 -5.00 -1.47
N LYS A 201 12.97 -4.90 -2.78
CA LYS A 201 13.02 -3.65 -3.54
C LYS A 201 11.61 -3.16 -3.87
N HIS A 202 10.78 -4.08 -4.40
CA HIS A 202 9.40 -3.82 -4.75
C HIS A 202 8.52 -4.99 -4.34
N THR A 203 7.33 -4.69 -3.83
CA THR A 203 6.35 -5.69 -3.41
C THR A 203 5.01 -5.48 -4.13
N HIS A 204 4.47 -6.56 -4.68
CA HIS A 204 3.12 -6.62 -5.22
C HIS A 204 2.25 -7.57 -4.41
N VAL A 205 1.02 -7.13 -4.17
CA VAL A 205 0.02 -7.89 -3.43
C VAL A 205 -1.28 -7.93 -4.22
N PHE A 206 -1.94 -9.07 -4.13
CA PHE A 206 -3.24 -9.31 -4.75
C PHE A 206 -4.05 -10.29 -3.90
N ILE A 207 -5.37 -10.22 -4.04
CA ILE A 207 -6.31 -11.00 -3.25
C ILE A 207 -7.01 -11.99 -4.18
N THR A 208 -7.09 -13.24 -3.74
CA THR A 208 -7.70 -14.34 -4.50
C THR A 208 -8.56 -15.20 -3.58
N TYR A 209 -9.43 -16.02 -4.16
CA TYR A 209 -10.20 -17.01 -3.39
C TYR A 209 -9.32 -18.18 -2.93
N SER A 210 -8.38 -18.57 -3.78
CA SER A 210 -7.46 -19.69 -3.56
C SER A 210 -6.22 -19.54 -4.41
N GLU A 211 -5.20 -20.31 -4.06
CA GLU A 211 -3.94 -20.39 -4.79
C GLU A 211 -4.01 -21.51 -5.84
N THR A 212 -4.61 -21.23 -6.99
CA THR A 212 -4.69 -22.20 -8.09
C THR A 212 -3.57 -21.98 -9.10
N PRO A 213 -3.13 -23.02 -9.85
CA PRO A 213 -2.13 -22.85 -10.91
C PRO A 213 -2.51 -21.77 -11.94
N SER A 214 -3.79 -21.68 -12.31
CA SER A 214 -4.28 -20.65 -13.23
C SER A 214 -4.02 -19.24 -12.70
N ILE A 215 -4.40 -18.98 -11.44
CA ILE A 215 -4.27 -17.67 -10.81
C ILE A 215 -2.78 -17.29 -10.66
N VAL A 216 -1.96 -18.22 -10.20
CA VAL A 216 -0.50 -18.06 -10.07
C VAL A 216 0.12 -17.68 -11.41
N LYS A 217 -0.21 -18.43 -12.47
CA LYS A 217 0.30 -18.18 -13.82
C LYS A 217 -0.12 -16.80 -14.34
N GLN A 218 -1.40 -16.47 -14.22
CA GLN A 218 -1.91 -15.19 -14.72
C GLN A 218 -1.26 -13.99 -14.00
N PHE A 219 -1.04 -14.10 -12.69
CA PHE A 219 -0.30 -13.11 -11.93
C PHE A 219 1.14 -12.97 -12.41
N ALA A 220 1.86 -14.10 -12.55
CA ALA A 220 3.26 -14.11 -12.98
C ALA A 220 3.42 -13.52 -14.39
N ASP A 221 2.58 -13.91 -15.36
CA ASP A 221 2.63 -13.38 -16.73
C ASP A 221 2.41 -11.86 -16.76
N LYS A 222 1.57 -11.32 -15.87
CA LYS A 222 1.29 -9.88 -15.81
C LYS A 222 2.42 -9.08 -15.16
N PHE A 223 2.97 -9.56 -14.05
CA PHE A 223 3.84 -8.76 -13.18
C PHE A 223 5.30 -9.21 -13.12
N ILE A 224 5.66 -10.35 -13.69
CA ILE A 224 7.02 -10.88 -13.66
C ILE A 224 7.49 -11.16 -15.09
N LYS A 225 8.61 -10.56 -15.48
CA LYS A 225 9.21 -10.77 -16.79
C LYS A 225 9.58 -12.25 -16.96
N ARG A 226 9.19 -12.87 -18.08
CA ARG A 226 9.58 -14.26 -18.40
C ARG A 226 11.09 -14.47 -18.37
N GLY A 227 11.52 -15.66 -17.96
CA GLY A 227 12.92 -15.99 -17.71
C GLY A 227 13.49 -15.43 -16.40
N SER A 228 12.71 -14.71 -15.59
CA SER A 228 13.12 -14.34 -14.23
C SER A 228 13.20 -15.55 -13.32
N ARG A 229 13.98 -15.45 -12.25
CA ARG A 229 14.09 -16.46 -11.20
C ARG A 229 12.99 -16.28 -10.18
N ILE A 230 12.22 -17.34 -9.94
CA ILE A 230 11.11 -17.31 -8.97
C ILE A 230 11.37 -18.34 -7.88
N HIS A 231 11.36 -17.90 -6.62
CA HIS A 231 11.38 -18.79 -5.46
C HIS A 231 10.00 -18.84 -4.81
N THR A 232 9.53 -20.04 -4.47
CA THR A 232 8.24 -20.26 -3.82
C THR A 232 8.36 -21.26 -2.68
N ASP A 233 7.25 -21.49 -1.97
CA ASP A 233 7.10 -22.68 -1.13
C ASP A 233 6.86 -23.95 -1.98
N GLU A 234 6.54 -25.07 -1.32
CA GLU A 234 6.30 -26.37 -1.95
C GLU A 234 4.92 -26.54 -2.61
N SER A 235 4.09 -25.49 -2.65
CA SER A 235 2.74 -25.60 -3.19
C SER A 235 2.78 -26.00 -4.67
N HIS A 236 2.07 -27.09 -5.01
CA HIS A 236 1.96 -27.58 -6.40
C HIS A 236 1.36 -26.55 -7.37
N ALA A 237 0.69 -25.51 -6.85
CA ALA A 237 0.17 -24.42 -7.67
C ALA A 237 1.28 -23.70 -8.46
N TYR A 238 2.51 -23.67 -7.95
CA TYR A 238 3.63 -22.98 -8.57
C TYR A 238 4.33 -23.77 -9.69
N ASN A 239 4.08 -25.08 -9.82
CA ASN A 239 4.68 -25.91 -10.88
C ASN A 239 4.36 -25.40 -12.30
N VAL A 240 3.23 -24.68 -12.45
CA VAL A 240 2.82 -24.03 -13.70
C VAL A 240 3.82 -22.97 -14.20
N LEU A 241 4.72 -22.49 -13.34
CA LEU A 241 5.71 -21.47 -13.67
C LEU A 241 6.97 -22.06 -14.32
N MET A 242 7.27 -23.34 -14.07
CA MET A 242 8.49 -24.01 -14.54
C MET A 242 8.76 -23.86 -16.04
N PRO A 243 7.75 -23.91 -16.96
CA PRO A 243 8.01 -23.77 -18.39
C PRO A 243 8.42 -22.35 -18.84
N PHE A 244 8.22 -21.33 -18.02
CA PHE A 244 8.36 -19.92 -18.42
C PHE A 244 9.37 -19.14 -17.58
N TYR A 245 9.78 -19.69 -16.43
CA TYR A 245 10.59 -19.04 -15.41
C TYR A 245 11.63 -20.01 -14.85
N GLU A 246 12.72 -19.48 -14.32
CA GLU A 246 13.70 -20.27 -13.56
C GLU A 246 13.15 -20.48 -12.14
N HIS A 247 12.26 -21.47 -12.00
CA HIS A 247 11.49 -21.72 -10.78
C HIS A 247 12.22 -22.67 -9.83
N TYR A 248 12.24 -22.30 -8.55
CA TYR A 248 12.75 -23.11 -7.45
C TYR A 248 11.77 -23.09 -6.28
N ALA A 249 11.56 -24.24 -5.64
CA ALA A 249 10.77 -24.37 -4.42
C ALA A 249 11.69 -24.71 -3.24
N VAL A 250 11.35 -24.23 -2.04
CA VAL A 250 12.03 -24.61 -0.79
C VAL A 250 11.10 -25.43 0.08
N ASN A 251 11.63 -26.53 0.61
CA ASN A 251 10.96 -27.33 1.63
C ASN A 251 11.29 -26.83 3.05
N HIS A 252 10.39 -26.06 3.66
CA HIS A 252 10.58 -25.57 5.04
C HIS A 252 10.61 -26.64 6.11
N LYS A 253 10.25 -27.89 5.80
CA LYS A 253 10.44 -29.01 6.74
C LYS A 253 11.89 -29.44 6.82
N ASP A 254 12.63 -29.30 5.72
CA ASP A 254 14.01 -29.76 5.61
C ASP A 254 14.99 -28.60 5.80
N GLU A 255 14.70 -27.41 5.23
CA GLU A 255 15.59 -26.25 5.28
C GLU A 255 14.86 -24.91 5.10
N TYR A 256 15.33 -23.86 5.79
CA TYR A 256 14.83 -22.48 5.60
C TYR A 256 15.49 -21.74 4.44
N ARG A 257 16.65 -22.26 4.01
CA ARG A 257 17.44 -21.76 2.89
C ARG A 257 18.36 -22.88 2.43
N SER A 258 18.31 -23.20 1.15
CA SER A 258 19.22 -24.19 0.56
C SER A 258 20.67 -23.69 0.48
N ASP A 259 21.62 -24.60 0.35
CA ASP A 259 23.03 -24.27 0.08
C ASP A 259 23.20 -23.42 -1.18
N ALA A 260 22.33 -23.63 -2.18
CA ALA A 260 22.26 -22.82 -3.40
C ALA A 260 21.62 -21.42 -3.18
N GLY A 261 21.19 -21.11 -1.96
CA GLY A 261 20.61 -19.83 -1.58
C GLY A 261 19.13 -19.65 -1.91
N ILE A 262 18.43 -20.75 -2.19
CA ILE A 262 16.99 -20.73 -2.48
C ILE A 262 16.23 -20.51 -1.16
N THR A 263 15.31 -19.55 -1.15
CA THR A 263 14.51 -19.16 0.03
C THR A 263 13.32 -18.29 -0.39
N ASN A 264 12.26 -18.27 0.42
CA ASN A 264 11.10 -17.37 0.32
C ASN A 264 11.00 -16.41 1.55
N ASN A 265 12.11 -16.21 2.26
CA ASN A 265 12.18 -15.47 3.53
C ASN A 265 11.67 -14.03 3.46
N GLN A 266 11.79 -13.34 2.31
CA GLN A 266 11.19 -12.02 2.16
C GLN A 266 9.68 -12.12 2.11
N ALA A 267 9.10 -13.08 1.40
CA ALA A 267 7.65 -13.26 1.39
C ALA A 267 7.11 -13.54 2.81
N GLU A 268 7.79 -14.42 3.56
CA GLU A 268 7.48 -14.67 4.97
C GLU A 268 7.64 -13.41 5.85
N SER A 269 8.70 -12.63 5.62
CA SER A 269 8.93 -11.37 6.33
C SER A 269 7.77 -10.37 6.14
N TYR A 270 7.23 -10.29 4.92
CA TYR A 270 6.03 -9.51 4.62
C TYR A 270 4.82 -10.03 5.42
N PHE A 271 4.55 -11.35 5.37
CA PHE A 271 3.42 -11.93 6.09
C PHE A 271 3.54 -11.80 7.61
N SER A 272 4.75 -11.86 8.14
CA SER A 272 5.04 -11.60 9.55
C SER A 272 4.60 -10.19 9.96
N ARG A 273 4.79 -9.18 9.09
CA ARG A 273 4.38 -7.79 9.33
C ARG A 273 2.89 -7.59 9.10
N PHE A 274 2.35 -8.19 8.04
CA PHE A 274 0.92 -8.17 7.75
C PHE A 274 0.09 -8.79 8.88
N LYS A 275 0.47 -9.97 9.39
CA LYS A 275 -0.20 -10.64 10.52
C LYS A 275 -0.13 -9.79 11.81
N ARG A 276 0.95 -9.07 12.07
CA ARG A 276 1.03 -8.12 13.21
C ARG A 276 0.05 -6.96 13.08
N MET A 277 -0.16 -6.44 11.87
CA MET A 277 -1.19 -5.42 11.62
C MET A 277 -2.59 -6.02 11.77
N TYR A 278 -2.80 -7.19 11.16
CA TYR A 278 -4.08 -7.90 11.13
C TYR A 278 -4.58 -8.30 12.51
N TYR A 279 -3.73 -8.89 13.35
CA TYR A 279 -4.12 -9.33 14.70
C TYR A 279 -3.95 -8.25 15.77
N GLY A 280 -2.95 -7.37 15.61
CA GLY A 280 -2.49 -6.50 16.69
C GLY A 280 -2.87 -5.03 16.57
N GLN A 281 -3.20 -4.54 15.37
CA GLN A 281 -3.53 -3.12 15.16
C GLN A 281 -4.97 -2.91 14.71
N MET A 282 -5.44 -3.71 13.77
CA MET A 282 -6.79 -3.57 13.23
C MET A 282 -7.75 -4.51 13.95
N HIS A 283 -8.91 -4.01 14.33
CA HIS A 283 -9.96 -4.84 14.94
C HIS A 283 -10.65 -5.76 13.91
N LYS A 284 -10.87 -5.26 12.69
CA LYS A 284 -11.48 -6.00 11.59
C LYS A 284 -10.98 -5.45 10.27
N MET A 285 -10.46 -6.33 9.42
CA MET A 285 -10.28 -6.07 7.99
C MET A 285 -11.40 -6.81 7.28
N SER A 286 -12.19 -6.13 6.44
CA SER A 286 -13.18 -6.79 5.57
C SER A 286 -12.57 -7.05 4.21
N ASN A 287 -13.05 -8.07 3.51
CA ASN A 287 -12.65 -8.39 2.12
C ASN A 287 -12.63 -7.17 1.20
N LEU A 288 -13.67 -6.33 1.32
CA LEU A 288 -13.82 -5.09 0.55
C LEU A 288 -12.59 -4.16 0.57
N TYR A 289 -11.83 -4.14 1.66
CA TYR A 289 -10.67 -3.24 1.84
C TYR A 289 -9.36 -3.99 2.05
N LEU A 290 -9.38 -5.32 1.95
CA LEU A 290 -8.26 -6.18 2.31
C LEU A 290 -7.03 -5.88 1.45
N LEU A 291 -7.23 -5.63 0.15
CA LEU A 291 -6.15 -5.26 -0.77
C LEU A 291 -5.47 -3.94 -0.36
N GLY A 292 -6.24 -2.92 0.03
CA GLY A 292 -5.70 -1.64 0.50
C GLY A 292 -4.86 -1.80 1.77
N TYR A 293 -5.28 -2.66 2.71
CA TYR A 293 -4.50 -2.98 3.90
C TYR A 293 -3.23 -3.77 3.57
N ALA A 294 -3.33 -4.83 2.76
CA ALA A 294 -2.17 -5.60 2.31
C ALA A 294 -1.14 -4.68 1.62
N ASN A 295 -1.62 -3.78 0.76
CA ASN A 295 -0.75 -2.85 0.05
C ASN A 295 -0.11 -1.79 0.97
N GLU A 296 -0.82 -1.35 2.02
CA GLU A 296 -0.21 -0.50 3.04
C GLU A 296 1.03 -1.18 3.65
N VAL A 297 0.97 -2.48 3.94
CA VAL A 297 2.10 -3.23 4.48
C VAL A 297 3.22 -3.35 3.46
N ALA A 298 2.89 -3.59 2.19
CA ALA A 298 3.87 -3.66 1.09
C ALA A 298 4.65 -2.34 0.98
N TYR A 299 3.92 -1.22 0.93
CA TYR A 299 4.51 0.12 0.91
C TYR A 299 5.44 0.37 2.10
N ARG A 300 5.00 0.00 3.31
CA ARG A 300 5.81 0.17 4.53
C ARG A 300 7.07 -0.68 4.51
N GLU A 301 6.99 -1.92 4.00
CA GLU A 301 8.15 -2.79 3.90
C GLU A 301 9.19 -2.30 2.89
N ASP A 302 8.74 -1.92 1.69
CA ASP A 302 9.63 -1.42 0.63
C ASP A 302 10.33 -0.12 1.04
N ASN A 303 9.65 0.71 1.86
CA ASN A 303 10.15 2.02 2.28
C ASN A 303 10.68 2.06 3.72
N ARG A 304 10.82 0.93 4.42
CA ARG A 304 11.19 0.88 5.86
C ARG A 304 12.56 1.49 6.20
N ARG A 305 13.42 1.70 5.19
CA ARG A 305 14.75 2.34 5.32
C ARG A 305 14.82 3.70 4.64
N LYS A 306 13.69 4.28 4.26
CA LYS A 306 13.60 5.68 3.81
C LYS A 306 13.37 6.60 5.00
N LEU A 307 13.85 7.83 4.89
CA LEU A 307 13.61 8.87 5.89
C LEU A 307 12.09 9.08 6.07
N ASN A 308 11.62 9.31 7.30
CA ASN A 308 10.19 9.44 7.54
C ASN A 308 9.60 10.76 6.97
N ASP A 309 10.41 11.80 6.78
CA ASP A 309 10.01 13.02 6.07
C ASP A 309 9.86 12.79 4.57
N TRP A 310 10.74 11.97 3.98
CA TRP A 310 10.59 11.50 2.61
C TRP A 310 9.31 10.68 2.44
N GLN A 311 9.05 9.73 3.35
CA GLN A 311 7.83 8.92 3.31
C GLN A 311 6.57 9.82 3.43
N PHE A 312 6.59 10.81 4.32
CA PHE A 312 5.52 11.80 4.44
C PHE A 312 5.26 12.54 3.11
N LYS A 313 6.32 13.07 2.48
CA LYS A 313 6.22 13.77 1.19
C LYS A 313 5.75 12.85 0.07
N ASP A 314 6.21 11.60 0.05
CA ASP A 314 5.80 10.60 -0.93
C ASP A 314 4.32 10.23 -0.79
N VAL A 315 3.84 9.92 0.42
CA VAL A 315 2.41 9.65 0.65
C VAL A 315 1.57 10.88 0.31
N LEU A 316 2.00 12.08 0.70
CA LEU A 316 1.30 13.33 0.38
C LEU A 316 1.24 13.58 -1.14
N SER A 317 2.34 13.37 -1.85
CA SER A 317 2.38 13.49 -3.32
C SER A 317 1.44 12.47 -3.98
N LYS A 318 1.43 11.22 -3.51
CA LYS A 318 0.48 10.20 -4.00
C LYS A 318 -0.96 10.63 -3.79
N CYS A 319 -1.28 11.19 -2.62
CA CYS A 319 -2.60 11.73 -2.33
C CYS A 319 -2.98 12.88 -3.28
N LEU A 320 -2.05 13.78 -3.59
CA LEU A 320 -2.27 14.91 -4.50
C LEU A 320 -2.41 14.50 -5.97
N ASN A 321 -1.97 13.30 -6.33
CA ASN A 321 -2.07 12.74 -7.68
C ASN A 321 -3.14 11.65 -7.82
N THR A 322 -3.85 11.32 -6.72
CA THR A 322 -4.94 10.35 -6.72
C THR A 322 -6.27 11.09 -6.77
N THR A 323 -7.11 10.75 -7.73
CA THR A 323 -8.44 11.36 -7.86
C THR A 323 -9.45 10.65 -6.94
N ASN A 324 -10.56 11.31 -6.65
CA ASN A 324 -11.71 10.71 -5.98
C ASN A 324 -12.89 10.66 -6.95
N GLU A 325 -12.61 10.22 -8.18
CA GLU A 325 -13.63 9.97 -9.20
C GLU A 325 -14.65 8.96 -8.65
N ASN A 326 -15.92 9.13 -9.01
CA ASN A 326 -17.06 8.32 -8.55
C ASN A 326 -17.50 8.46 -7.08
N ASN A 327 -17.01 9.46 -6.34
CA ASN A 327 -17.45 9.71 -4.95
C ASN A 327 -17.20 8.51 -4.00
N GLU A 328 -16.23 7.65 -4.31
CA GLU A 328 -15.93 6.42 -3.56
C GLU A 328 -15.73 6.67 -2.06
N TRP A 329 -15.15 7.84 -1.73
CA TRP A 329 -14.90 8.29 -0.36
C TRP A 329 -15.62 9.60 -0.01
N CYS A 330 -16.73 9.91 -0.68
CA CYS A 330 -17.58 11.06 -0.33
C CYS A 330 -18.58 10.69 0.76
N SER A 331 -18.37 11.25 1.95
CA SER A 331 -19.14 10.95 3.18
C SER A 331 -19.01 9.48 3.61
N TYR A 332 -19.29 9.18 4.88
CA TYR A 332 -19.23 7.79 5.35
C TYR A 332 -20.41 6.94 4.81
N TRP A 333 -21.58 7.57 4.64
CA TRP A 333 -22.85 6.92 4.33
C TRP A 333 -23.27 6.97 2.85
N GLN A 334 -22.73 7.90 2.07
CA GLN A 334 -23.10 8.12 0.66
C GLN A 334 -22.11 7.48 -0.31
N ARG A 335 -21.37 6.46 0.17
CA ARG A 335 -20.31 5.83 -0.62
C ARG A 335 -20.92 4.97 -1.71
N LYS A 336 -20.48 5.18 -2.95
CA LYS A 336 -20.58 4.13 -3.96
C LYS A 336 -19.44 3.15 -3.69
N TYR A 337 -19.80 1.93 -3.29
CA TYR A 337 -18.81 0.87 -3.12
C TYR A 337 -18.31 0.42 -4.49
N THR A 338 -17.17 0.94 -4.93
CA THR A 338 -16.37 0.23 -5.92
C THR A 338 -15.74 -0.93 -5.16
N ILE A 339 -16.21 -2.15 -5.42
CA ILE A 339 -15.58 -3.34 -4.86
C ILE A 339 -14.12 -3.31 -5.34
N GLN A 340 -13.16 -3.26 -4.43
CA GLN A 340 -11.73 -3.40 -4.80
C GLN A 340 -11.37 -4.86 -5.18
N GLU A 341 -12.37 -5.75 -5.24
CA GLU A 341 -12.34 -7.06 -5.91
C GLU A 341 -13.11 -6.92 -7.23
N PRO A 342 -12.59 -7.44 -8.35
CA PRO A 342 -11.93 -8.73 -8.49
C PRO A 342 -10.58 -8.61 -9.21
N ILE A 343 -9.66 -9.57 -9.09
CA ILE A 343 -8.51 -9.55 -10.04
C ILE A 343 -8.27 -10.92 -10.68
N TRP A 344 -8.49 -12.02 -9.97
CA TRP A 344 -8.20 -13.34 -10.52
C TRP A 344 -9.21 -14.36 -9.95
N GLN A 345 -10.15 -14.81 -10.79
CA GLN A 345 -11.04 -15.95 -10.53
C GLN A 345 -10.57 -17.14 -11.37
#